data_AF-Q4FSX6-F1
#
_entry.id   AF-Q4FSX6-F1
#
_cell.length_a   1.000
_cell.length_b   1.000
_cell.length_c   1.000
_cell.angle_alpha   90.00
_cell.angle_beta   90.00
_cell.angle_gamma   90.00
#
_symmetry.space_group_name_H-M   'P 1'
#
loop_
_entity.id
_entity.type
_entity.pdbx_description
1 polymer ?
#
loop_
_entity_poly.entity_id
_entity_poly.type
_entity_poly.pdbx_seq_one_letter_code
_entity_poly.pdbx_strand_id
1 'polypeptide(L)'
;MTPEKPMIDINYVTPEQFPDNYKVWGDDGFERINNLLDKAVHLVSRKAKGEVMIYAGLSDNKSKAGKKPVVFIDCDSLNRYYIDERHIKAGKLPKPDRASAFK
;
A
#
# COMPACT_ATOMS: atom_id res chain seq x y z
N MET A 1 -13.52 13.73 -24.92
CA MET A 1 -13.59 13.17 -23.55
C MET A 1 -12.22 12.60 -23.24
N THR A 2 -11.45 13.26 -22.39
CA THR A 2 -10.24 12.66 -21.81
C THR A 2 -10.70 11.52 -20.89
N PRO A 3 -10.17 10.29 -21.02
CA PRO A 3 -10.49 9.26 -20.03
C PRO A 3 -10.03 9.75 -18.67
N GLU A 4 -10.94 9.79 -17.68
CA GLU A 4 -10.57 10.02 -16.30
C GLU A 4 -9.55 8.96 -15.91
N LYS A 5 -8.35 9.41 -15.54
CA LYS A 5 -7.31 8.51 -15.05
C LYS A 5 -7.90 7.80 -13.83
N PRO A 6 -7.92 6.46 -13.78
CA PRO A 6 -8.53 5.75 -12.65
C PRO A 6 -7.85 6.21 -11.37
N MET A 7 -8.65 6.79 -10.48
CA MET A 7 -8.21 7.20 -9.15
C MET A 7 -8.04 5.91 -8.34
N ILE A 8 -6.82 5.66 -7.88
CA ILE A 8 -6.54 4.50 -7.02
C ILE A 8 -7.35 4.60 -5.73
N ASP A 9 -7.95 3.49 -5.30
CA ASP A 9 -8.57 3.40 -3.97
C ASP A 9 -7.51 3.19 -2.90
N ILE A 10 -7.31 4.17 -2.00
CA ILE A 10 -6.35 4.08 -0.91
C ILE A 10 -7.13 3.88 0.39
N ASN A 11 -6.99 2.69 0.96
CA ASN A 11 -7.60 2.34 2.24
C ASN A 11 -6.73 2.86 3.39
N TYR A 12 -6.86 4.16 3.67
CA TYR A 12 -6.24 4.77 4.84
C TYR A 12 -6.76 4.15 6.12
N VAL A 13 -5.85 3.92 7.08
CA VAL A 13 -6.23 3.40 8.39
C VAL A 13 -6.75 4.54 9.26
N THR A 14 -7.95 4.35 9.82
CA THR A 14 -8.60 5.24 10.79
C THR A 14 -9.04 4.42 12.01
N PRO A 15 -9.03 4.98 13.23
CA PRO A 15 -9.39 4.24 14.45
C PRO A 15 -10.80 3.63 14.38
N GLU A 16 -11.74 4.31 13.72
CA GLU A 16 -13.13 3.89 13.57
C GLU A 16 -13.25 2.67 12.66
N GLN A 17 -12.48 2.64 11.56
CA GLN A 17 -12.54 1.54 10.59
C GLN A 17 -11.63 0.37 10.98
N PHE A 18 -10.56 0.62 11.73
CA PHE A 18 -9.56 -0.38 12.12
C PHE A 18 -9.23 -0.36 13.62
N PRO A 19 -10.21 -0.57 14.51
CA PRO A 19 -10.02 -0.44 15.95
C PRO A 19 -8.98 -1.42 16.51
N ASP A 20 -8.89 -2.64 15.96
CA ASP A 20 -7.92 -3.64 16.42
C ASP A 20 -6.49 -3.30 15.98
N ASN A 21 -6.32 -2.76 14.77
CA ASN A 21 -5.03 -2.24 14.35
C ASN A 21 -4.65 -1.02 15.19
N TYR A 22 -5.62 -0.16 15.53
CA TYR A 22 -5.36 1.04 16.33
C TYR A 22 -4.84 0.70 17.73
N LYS A 23 -5.35 -0.35 18.38
CA LYS A 23 -4.81 -0.85 19.67
C LYS A 23 -3.33 -1.21 19.61
N VAL A 24 -2.83 -1.61 18.43
CA VAL A 24 -1.46 -2.08 18.23
C VAL A 24 -0.53 -0.95 17.78
N TRP A 25 -1.03 -0.10 16.89
CA TRP A 25 -0.23 0.90 16.19
C TRP A 25 -0.34 2.30 16.82
N GLY A 26 -1.47 2.60 17.46
CA GLY A 26 -1.78 3.94 17.97
C GLY A 26 -1.80 5.01 16.87
N ASP A 27 -1.93 6.25 17.30
CA ASP A 27 -1.94 7.43 16.42
C ASP A 27 -0.66 7.50 15.56
N ASP A 28 0.51 7.47 16.20
CA ASP A 28 1.81 7.53 15.52
C ASP A 28 1.98 6.42 14.48
N GLY A 29 1.50 5.21 14.78
CA GLY A 29 1.57 4.09 13.85
C GLY A 29 0.64 4.28 12.66
N PHE A 30 -0.57 4.79 12.87
CA PHE A 30 -1.53 5.07 11.80
C PHE A 30 -1.04 6.19 10.89
N GLU A 31 -0.49 7.26 11.46
CA GLU A 31 0.14 8.33 10.69
C GLU A 31 1.29 7.79 9.83
N ARG A 32 2.14 6.92 10.39
CA ARG A 32 3.23 6.27 9.65
C ARG A 32 2.73 5.35 8.53
N ILE A 33 1.64 4.60 8.76
CA ILE A 33 1.03 3.73 7.76
C ILE A 33 0.45 4.57 6.62
N ASN A 34 -0.33 5.61 6.92
CA ASN A 34 -0.95 6.47 5.92
C ASN A 34 0.10 7.21 5.08
N ASN A 35 1.14 7.76 5.72
CA ASN A 35 2.30 8.32 5.03
C ASN A 35 3.02 7.29 4.14
N LEU A 36 3.07 6.02 4.55
CA LEU A 36 3.69 4.95 3.76
C LEU A 36 2.81 4.57 2.56
N LEU A 37 1.49 4.57 2.69
CA LEU A 37 0.54 4.36 1.59
C LEU A 37 0.79 5.39 0.47
N ASP A 38 0.80 6.69 0.81
CA ASP A 38 1.04 7.74 -0.16
C ASP A 38 2.37 7.57 -0.90
N LYS A 39 3.44 7.30 -0.14
CA LYS A 39 4.78 7.12 -0.69
C LYS A 39 4.88 5.86 -1.56
N ALA A 40 4.16 4.79 -1.20
CA ALA A 40 4.11 3.56 -1.98
C ALA A 40 3.40 3.78 -3.32
N VAL A 41 2.25 4.45 -3.32
CA VAL A 41 1.51 4.83 -4.54
C VAL A 41 2.38 5.69 -5.46
N HIS A 42 3.07 6.71 -4.89
CA HIS A 42 4.01 7.53 -5.63
C HIS A 42 5.23 6.77 -6.15
N LEU A 43 5.67 5.71 -5.47
CA LEU A 43 6.78 4.88 -5.93
C LEU A 43 6.35 3.99 -7.10
N VAL A 44 5.21 3.31 -6.98
CA VAL A 44 4.67 2.43 -8.02
C VAL A 44 4.35 3.23 -9.28
N SER A 45 3.68 4.38 -9.16
CA SER A 45 3.34 5.23 -10.31
C SER A 45 4.54 5.69 -11.13
N ARG A 46 5.69 5.90 -10.48
CA ARG A 46 6.93 6.34 -11.15
C ARG A 46 7.75 5.18 -11.72
N LYS A 47 7.70 4.01 -11.10
CA LYS A 47 8.64 2.91 -11.36
C LYS A 47 8.02 1.73 -12.10
N ALA A 48 6.74 1.47 -11.93
CA ALA A 48 6.03 0.39 -12.61
C ALA A 48 5.25 0.93 -13.80
N LYS A 49 5.97 1.28 -14.88
CA LYS A 49 5.35 1.78 -16.10
C LYS A 49 4.44 0.71 -16.70
N GLY A 50 3.18 1.06 -16.96
CA GLY A 50 2.18 0.16 -17.54
C GLY A 50 1.31 -0.57 -16.51
N GLU A 51 1.58 -0.44 -15.22
CA GLU A 51 0.63 -0.87 -14.19
C GLU A 51 -0.49 0.15 -14.03
N VAL A 52 -1.73 -0.33 -13.88
CA VAL A 52 -2.84 0.48 -13.36
C VAL A 52 -3.12 0.04 -11.94
N MET A 53 -2.79 0.90 -10.98
CA MET A 53 -3.04 0.63 -9.57
C MET A 53 -4.55 0.72 -9.28
N ILE A 54 -5.09 -0.27 -8.60
CA ILE A 54 -6.51 -0.37 -8.27
C ILE A 54 -6.78 -0.15 -6.78
N TYR A 55 -5.88 -0.62 -5.91
CA TYR A 55 -6.09 -0.61 -4.47
C TYR A 55 -4.76 -0.52 -3.70
N ALA A 56 -4.76 0.21 -2.60
CA ALA A 56 -3.65 0.29 -1.66
C ALA A 56 -4.15 0.07 -0.22
N GLY A 57 -3.42 -0.72 0.58
CA GLY A 57 -3.81 -0.96 1.98
C GLY A 57 -2.69 -1.51 2.86
N LEU A 58 -2.93 -1.57 4.17
CA LEU A 58 -2.03 -2.21 5.13
C LEU A 58 -2.01 -3.73 4.91
N SER A 59 -0.82 -4.33 4.86
CA SER A 59 -0.66 -5.78 4.81
C SER A 59 -0.55 -6.35 6.22
N ASP A 60 -1.63 -6.95 6.73
CA ASP A 60 -1.63 -7.56 8.06
C ASP A 60 -0.63 -8.73 8.18
N ASN A 61 -0.48 -9.51 7.10
CA ASN A 61 0.37 -10.70 7.09
C ASN A 61 1.87 -10.44 6.89
N LYS A 62 2.26 -9.29 6.31
CA LYS A 62 3.67 -8.90 6.13
C LYS A 62 4.13 -7.83 7.12
N SER A 63 3.20 -7.10 7.74
CA SER A 63 3.51 -6.13 8.77
C SER A 63 3.98 -6.82 10.04
N LYS A 64 4.96 -6.21 10.72
CA LYS A 64 5.25 -6.53 12.11
C LYS A 64 4.51 -5.53 12.99
N ALA A 65 3.38 -5.97 13.54
CA ALA A 65 2.53 -5.25 14.51
C ALA A 65 3.33 -4.30 15.43
N GLY A 66 2.97 -3.01 15.40
CA GLY A 66 3.55 -1.95 16.25
C GLY A 66 5.01 -1.60 15.95
N LYS A 67 5.64 -2.19 14.92
CA LYS A 67 7.08 -2.02 14.66
C LYS A 67 7.42 -1.66 13.23
N LYS A 68 6.97 -2.47 12.26
CA LYS A 68 7.35 -2.33 10.85
C LYS A 68 6.11 -2.49 9.95
N PRO A 69 5.47 -1.38 9.56
CA PRO A 69 4.34 -1.45 8.65
C PRO A 69 4.82 -1.87 7.27
N VAL A 70 4.02 -2.71 6.61
CA VAL A 70 4.16 -3.06 5.20
C VAL A 70 2.80 -2.77 4.55
N VAL A 71 2.80 -1.98 3.49
CA VAL A 71 1.60 -1.73 2.68
C VAL A 71 1.66 -2.56 1.41
N PHE A 72 0.51 -2.81 0.79
CA PHE A 72 0.46 -3.44 -0.52
C PHE A 72 -0.24 -2.54 -1.53
N ILE A 73 0.20 -2.62 -2.79
CA ILE A 73 -0.44 -1.97 -3.94
C ILE A 73 -0.84 -3.05 -4.94
N ASP A 74 -2.13 -3.19 -5.19
CA ASP A 74 -2.68 -4.05 -6.22
C ASP A 74 -2.84 -3.31 -7.53
N CYS A 75 -2.55 -4.03 -8.62
CA CYS A 75 -2.68 -3.53 -9.97
C CYS A 75 -3.63 -4.44 -10.77
N ASP A 76 -4.26 -3.88 -11.80
CA ASP A 76 -5.16 -4.59 -12.73
C ASP A 76 -4.49 -5.78 -13.45
N SER A 77 -3.18 -5.71 -13.64
CA SER A 77 -2.32 -6.77 -14.17
C SER A 77 -2.21 -8.00 -13.26
N LEU A 78 -2.88 -7.98 -12.10
CA LEU A 78 -2.76 -8.94 -11.01
C LEU A 78 -1.39 -8.91 -10.31
N ASN A 79 -0.60 -7.85 -10.49
CA ASN A 79 0.61 -7.64 -9.69
C ASN A 79 0.26 -6.99 -8.34
N ARG A 80 0.88 -7.51 -7.27
CA ARG A 80 0.82 -6.95 -5.91
C ARG A 80 2.23 -6.59 -5.45
N TYR A 81 2.45 -5.33 -5.08
CA TYR A 81 3.72 -4.84 -4.56
C TYR A 81 3.64 -4.66 -3.05
N TYR A 82 4.46 -5.38 -2.27
CA TYR A 82 4.57 -5.22 -0.81
C TYR A 82 5.70 -4.25 -0.44
N ILE A 83 5.35 -3.05 0.03
CA ILE A 83 6.25 -1.92 0.19
C ILE A 83 6.38 -1.55 1.68
N ASP A 84 7.63 -1.34 2.11
CA ASP A 84 7.99 -0.85 3.43
C ASP A 84 8.94 0.35 3.30
N GLU A 85 9.33 0.96 4.42
CA GLU A 85 10.22 2.13 4.42
C GLU A 85 11.55 1.92 3.68
N ARG A 86 12.08 0.68 3.60
CA ARG A 86 13.37 0.41 2.94
C ARG A 86 13.25 0.62 1.43
N HIS A 87 12.13 0.22 0.85
CA HIS A 87 11.83 0.41 -0.58
C HIS A 87 11.69 1.89 -0.91
N ILE A 88 11.06 2.66 -0.02
CA ILE A 88 10.93 4.12 -0.16
C ILE A 88 12.30 4.79 -0.13
N LYS A 89 13.13 4.46 0.87
CA LYS A 89 14.49 5.03 1.03
C LYS A 89 15.40 4.67 -0.16
N ALA A 90 15.29 3.44 -0.67
CA ALA A 90 16.05 3.00 -1.83
C ALA A 90 15.50 3.50 -3.17
N GLY A 91 14.27 4.05 -3.21
CA GLY A 91 13.59 4.43 -4.45
C GLY A 91 13.41 3.25 -5.42
N LYS A 92 13.30 2.03 -4.89
CA LYS A 92 13.29 0.78 -5.67
C LYS A 92 12.09 -0.08 -5.29
N LEU A 93 11.34 -0.53 -6.30
CA LEU A 93 10.23 -1.46 -6.10
C LEU A 93 10.74 -2.87 -5.77
N PRO A 94 10.02 -3.60 -4.92
CA PRO A 94 10.19 -5.05 -4.80
C PRO A 94 9.76 -5.74 -6.09
N LYS A 95 10.13 -7.02 -6.24
CA LYS A 95 9.48 -7.87 -7.22
C LYS A 95 8.00 -8.03 -6.83
N PRO A 96 7.04 -7.86 -7.75
CA PRO A 96 5.64 -8.08 -7.42
C PRO A 96 5.37 -9.58 -7.20
N ASP A 97 4.47 -9.85 -6.28
CA ASP A 97 3.78 -11.14 -6.21
C ASP A 97 2.62 -11.11 -7.20
N ARG A 98 2.22 -12.26 -7.73
CA ARG A 98 0.91 -12.35 -8.40
C ARG A 98 -0.15 -12.33 -7.31
N ALA A 99 -0.95 -11.27 -7.27
CA ALA A 99 -2.19 -11.28 -6.50
C ALA A 99 -2.96 -12.52 -6.93
N SER A 100 -3.25 -13.42 -6.00
CA SER A 100 -4.20 -14.50 -6.23
C SER A 100 -5.49 -13.80 -6.60
N ALA A 101 -5.80 -13.78 -7.91
CA ALA A 101 -7.03 -13.23 -8.43
C ALA A 101 -8.17 -13.75 -7.56
N PHE A 102 -8.95 -12.82 -7.01
CA PHE A 102 -10.29 -13.00 -6.46
C PHE A 102 -10.74 -14.48 -6.44
N LYS A 103 -10.62 -15.13 -5.28
CA LYS A 103 -11.42 -16.33 -5.01
C LYS A 103 -12.83 -15.90 -4.63
#